data_AF-Q2UD72-F1
#
_entry.id   AF-Q2UD72-F1
#
_cell.length_a   1.000
_cell.length_b   1.000
_cell.length_c   1.000
_cell.angle_alpha   90.00
_cell.angle_beta   90.00
_cell.angle_gamma   90.00
#
_symmetry.space_group_name_H-M   'P 1'
#
loop_
_entity.id
_entity.type
_entity.pdbx_description
1 polymer ?
#
loop_
_entity_poly.entity_id
_entity_poly.type
_entity_poly.pdbx_seq_one_letter_code
_entity_poly.pdbx_strand_id
1 'polypeptide(L)'
;MLLFNTSTPNALDTTGLCLLSLDGGGVRGLSSLYILKHLMTQLSRERPELGQVKPCEIFDLIGGTSTGGLIAIMLGRLEMSVDECIDRYIKLISTVFEKKSRWPAISGRDLTQRS
;
A
#
# COMPACT_ATOMS: atom_id res chain seq x y z
N MET A 1 -37.89 19.10 -29.60
CA MET A 1 -37.89 17.62 -29.47
C MET A 1 -36.50 17.25 -28.94
N LEU A 2 -36.46 16.67 -27.74
CA LEU A 2 -35.33 16.72 -26.81
C LEU A 2 -34.06 15.98 -27.30
N LEU A 3 -32.91 16.64 -27.13
CA LEU A 3 -31.57 16.06 -27.18
C LEU A 3 -31.20 15.58 -25.77
N PHE A 4 -30.94 14.28 -25.60
CA PHE A 4 -30.14 13.72 -24.49
C PHE A 4 -29.44 12.47 -25.04
N ASN A 5 -28.25 12.64 -25.63
CA ASN A 5 -26.93 12.49 -25.01
C ASN A 5 -26.72 11.14 -24.31
N THR A 6 -25.71 10.43 -24.77
CA THR A 6 -25.31 9.08 -24.41
C THR A 6 -24.83 8.98 -22.97
N SER A 7 -25.69 8.53 -22.06
CA SER A 7 -25.29 8.09 -20.71
C SER A 7 -24.91 6.61 -20.77
N THR A 8 -23.73 6.29 -21.28
CA THR A 8 -23.08 5.04 -20.89
C THR A 8 -22.65 5.22 -19.43
N PRO A 9 -23.13 4.40 -18.48
CA PRO A 9 -22.69 4.50 -17.09
C PRO A 9 -21.20 4.14 -17.03
N ASN A 10 -20.35 5.15 -16.77
CA ASN A 10 -18.96 4.90 -16.41
C ASN A 10 -18.96 4.06 -15.13
N ALA A 11 -18.13 3.02 -15.07
CA ALA A 11 -18.11 2.00 -14.01
C ALA A 11 -17.76 2.51 -12.59
N LEU A 12 -17.65 3.83 -12.41
CA LEU A 12 -17.47 4.52 -11.14
C LEU A 12 -18.58 5.56 -10.94
N ASP A 13 -19.82 5.20 -11.31
CA ASP A 13 -21.00 5.93 -10.87
C ASP A 13 -20.96 6.01 -9.34
N THR A 14 -21.10 7.21 -8.79
CA THR A 14 -20.92 7.56 -7.37
C THR A 14 -21.99 6.97 -6.44
N THR A 15 -22.64 5.89 -6.88
CA THR A 15 -23.80 5.24 -6.27
C THR A 15 -23.43 3.92 -5.57
N GLY A 16 -22.21 3.42 -5.76
CA GLY A 16 -21.71 2.18 -5.15
C GLY A 16 -20.61 2.41 -4.12
N LEU A 17 -20.60 1.57 -3.07
CA LEU A 17 -19.51 1.52 -2.08
C LEU A 17 -18.21 1.05 -2.76
N CYS A 18 -17.11 1.76 -2.53
CA CYS A 18 -15.79 1.43 -3.05
C CYS A 18 -14.85 0.95 -1.94
N LEU A 19 -14.33 -0.28 -2.07
CA LEU A 19 -13.47 -0.90 -1.07
C LEU A 19 -12.07 -1.16 -1.64
N LEU A 20 -11.04 -0.80 -0.88
CA LEU A 20 -9.64 -1.14 -1.16
C LEU A 20 -9.17 -2.23 -0.19
N SER A 21 -8.76 -3.37 -0.72
CA SER A 21 -8.17 -4.47 0.07
C SER A 21 -6.71 -4.67 -0.32
N LEU A 22 -5.84 -4.75 0.70
CA LEU A 22 -4.40 -4.89 0.53
C LEU A 22 -3.87 -6.16 1.21
N ASP A 23 -3.29 -7.04 0.42
CA ASP A 23 -2.70 -8.28 0.93
C ASP A 23 -1.36 -8.05 1.64
N GLY A 24 -1.05 -8.93 2.59
CA GLY A 24 0.26 -9.03 3.20
C GLY A 24 1.31 -9.56 2.23
N GLY A 25 2.50 -8.96 2.22
CA GLY A 25 3.53 -9.33 1.23
C GLY A 25 4.97 -9.00 1.61
N GLY A 26 5.22 -8.37 2.76
CA GLY A 26 6.56 -7.89 3.12
C GLY A 26 7.04 -6.87 2.08
N VAL A 27 8.28 -6.99 1.61
CA VAL A 27 8.83 -6.13 0.56
C VAL A 27 7.98 -6.12 -0.73
N ARG A 28 7.24 -7.19 -1.02
CA ARG A 28 6.38 -7.29 -2.22
C ARG A 28 5.15 -6.38 -2.15
N GLY A 29 4.80 -5.86 -0.97
CA GLY A 29 3.73 -4.87 -0.80
C GLY A 29 3.96 -3.55 -1.54
N LEU A 30 5.23 -3.24 -1.91
CA LEU A 30 5.55 -2.11 -2.78
C LEU A 30 4.90 -2.24 -4.16
N SER A 31 4.78 -3.46 -4.68
CA SER A 31 4.13 -3.69 -5.99
C SER A 31 2.69 -3.20 -5.97
N SER A 32 1.93 -3.59 -4.93
CA SER A 32 0.53 -3.16 -4.74
C SER A 32 0.41 -1.64 -4.61
N LEU A 33 1.35 -0.99 -3.92
CA LEU A 33 1.39 0.48 -3.80
C LEU A 33 1.67 1.17 -5.14
N TYR A 34 2.57 0.64 -5.97
CA TYR A 34 2.82 1.20 -7.31
C TYR A 34 1.64 1.01 -8.26
N ILE A 35 0.95 -0.14 -8.18
CA ILE A 35 -0.30 -0.36 -8.92
C ILE A 35 -1.35 0.66 -8.48
N LEU A 36 -1.52 0.85 -7.16
CA LEU A 36 -2.44 1.84 -6.62
C LEU A 36 -2.07 3.27 -7.07
N LYS A 37 -0.78 3.62 -7.06
CA LYS A 37 -0.30 4.92 -7.54
C LYS A 37 -0.70 5.15 -8.99
N HIS A 38 -0.50 4.15 -9.84
CA HIS A 38 -0.89 4.24 -11.24
C HIS A 38 -2.40 4.42 -11.39
N LEU A 39 -3.19 3.65 -10.66
CA LEU A 39 -4.66 3.74 -10.66
C LEU A 39 -5.14 5.13 -10.23
N MET A 40 -4.64 5.66 -9.12
CA MET A 40 -4.96 7.00 -8.63
C MET A 40 -4.55 8.08 -9.65
N THR A 41 -3.40 7.91 -10.30
CA THR A 41 -2.94 8.84 -11.35
C THR A 41 -3.86 8.82 -12.56
N GLN A 42 -4.34 7.64 -13.02
CA GLN A 42 -5.30 7.58 -14.12
C GLN A 42 -6.65 8.19 -13.70
N LEU A 43 -7.10 7.92 -12.49
CA LEU A 43 -8.34 8.49 -11.96
C LEU A 43 -8.32 10.02 -11.99
N SER A 44 -7.24 10.66 -11.53
CA SER A 44 -7.08 12.12 -11.61
C SER A 44 -7.03 12.65 -13.04
N ARG A 45 -6.59 11.85 -14.03
CA ARG A 45 -6.58 12.25 -15.45
C ARG A 45 -7.96 12.12 -16.09
N GLU A 46 -8.70 11.09 -15.73
CA GLU A 46 -10.08 10.88 -16.20
C GLU A 46 -11.08 11.82 -15.54
N ARG A 47 -10.76 12.28 -14.32
CA ARG A 47 -11.58 13.19 -13.50
C ARG A 47 -10.80 14.43 -13.07
N PRO A 48 -10.46 15.33 -14.00
CA PRO A 48 -9.69 16.52 -13.68
C PRO A 48 -10.41 17.47 -12.70
N GLU A 49 -11.73 17.38 -12.58
CA GLU A 49 -12.54 18.15 -11.62
C GLU A 49 -12.28 17.78 -10.16
N LEU A 50 -11.81 16.56 -9.89
CA LEU A 50 -11.45 16.11 -8.54
C LEU A 50 -10.04 16.55 -8.16
N GLY A 51 -9.20 16.88 -9.15
CA GLY A 51 -7.79 17.20 -8.93
C GLY A 51 -7.00 16.01 -8.39
N GLN A 52 -5.96 16.30 -7.61
CA GLN A 52 -5.13 15.27 -6.98
C GLN A 52 -5.79 14.82 -5.67
N VAL A 53 -6.45 13.67 -5.74
CA VAL A 53 -7.19 13.06 -4.63
C VAL A 53 -6.36 11.98 -3.93
N LYS A 54 -6.59 11.83 -2.64
CA LYS A 54 -6.00 10.79 -1.80
C LYS A 54 -6.86 9.53 -1.81
N PRO A 55 -6.29 8.36 -1.50
CA PRO A 55 -7.08 7.12 -1.45
C PRO A 55 -8.26 7.17 -0.48
N CYS A 56 -8.13 7.83 0.68
CA CYS A 56 -9.21 7.97 1.66
C CYS A 56 -10.40 8.82 1.17
N GLU A 57 -10.23 9.62 0.11
CA GLU A 57 -11.31 10.41 -0.50
C GLU A 57 -12.08 9.62 -1.57
N ILE A 58 -11.52 8.49 -2.02
CA ILE A 58 -12.06 7.65 -3.09
C ILE A 58 -12.63 6.33 -2.56
N PHE A 59 -11.97 5.73 -1.58
CA PHE A 59 -12.36 4.44 -1.01
C PHE A 59 -13.07 4.65 0.33
N ASP A 60 -14.32 4.20 0.43
CA ASP A 60 -15.12 4.24 1.66
C ASP A 60 -14.55 3.34 2.76
N LEU A 61 -13.87 2.26 2.36
CA LEU A 61 -13.19 1.35 3.27
C LEU A 61 -11.84 0.93 2.71
N ILE A 62 -10.81 1.07 3.55
CA ILE A 62 -9.46 0.57 3.26
C ILE A 62 -9.10 -0.48 4.31
N GLY A 63 -8.88 -1.70 3.85
CA GLY A 63 -8.53 -2.85 4.68
C GLY A 63 -7.31 -3.58 4.18
N GLY A 64 -6.68 -4.37 5.04
CA GLY A 64 -5.57 -5.21 4.63
C GLY A 64 -5.04 -6.10 5.76
N THR A 65 -4.22 -7.09 5.40
CA THR A 65 -3.66 -8.06 6.35
C THR A 65 -2.14 -7.93 6.45
N SER A 66 -1.58 -8.13 7.64
CA SER A 66 -0.12 -8.01 7.89
C SER A 66 0.43 -6.66 7.42
N THR A 67 1.43 -6.63 6.53
CA THR A 67 1.95 -5.38 5.96
C THR A 67 0.90 -4.58 5.18
N GLY A 68 -0.09 -5.25 4.57
CA GLY A 68 -1.22 -4.58 3.93
C GLY A 68 -2.10 -3.82 4.92
N GLY A 69 -2.18 -4.28 6.17
CA GLY A 69 -2.88 -3.56 7.25
C GLY A 69 -2.14 -2.29 7.68
N LEU A 70 -0.80 -2.32 7.73
CA LEU A 70 0.00 -1.11 7.97
C LEU A 70 -0.21 -0.09 6.85
N ILE A 71 -0.24 -0.55 5.59
CA ILE A 71 -0.54 0.30 4.44
C ILE A 71 -1.96 0.86 4.53
N ALA A 72 -2.94 0.05 4.89
CA ALA A 72 -4.32 0.49 5.09
C ALA A 72 -4.43 1.60 6.14
N ILE A 73 -3.69 1.50 7.25
CA ILE A 73 -3.63 2.56 8.27
C ILE A 73 -3.00 3.84 7.71
N MET A 74 -1.89 3.73 6.95
CA MET A 74 -1.21 4.89 6.37
C MET A 74 -2.10 5.63 5.37
N LEU A 75 -2.77 4.91 4.48
CA LEU A 75 -3.61 5.50 3.44
C LEU A 75 -4.97 5.96 3.96
N GLY A 76 -5.59 5.19 4.85
CA GLY A 76 -6.93 5.47 5.38
C GLY A 76 -6.91 6.40 6.58
N ARG A 77 -6.24 6.00 7.66
CA ARG A 77 -6.31 6.72 8.94
C ARG A 77 -5.34 7.89 9.03
N LEU A 78 -4.15 7.78 8.44
CA LEU A 78 -3.17 8.86 8.41
C LEU A 78 -3.33 9.77 7.19
N GLU A 79 -4.30 9.45 6.31
CA GLU A 79 -4.64 10.23 5.12
C GLU A 79 -3.41 10.58 4.28
N MET A 80 -2.45 9.65 4.18
CA MET A 80 -1.25 9.84 3.38
C MET A 80 -1.59 9.73 1.90
N SER A 81 -0.91 10.54 1.09
CA SER A 81 -0.85 10.28 -0.35
C SER A 81 -0.19 8.93 -0.63
N VAL A 82 -0.42 8.37 -1.83
CA VAL A 82 0.23 7.10 -2.21
C VAL A 82 1.75 7.25 -2.23
N ASP A 83 2.27 8.41 -2.63
CA ASP A 83 3.70 8.72 -2.65
C ASP A 83 4.31 8.74 -1.25
N GLU A 84 3.70 9.46 -0.32
CA GLU A 84 4.15 9.48 1.08
C GLU A 84 4.09 8.08 1.69
N CYS A 85 3.04 7.31 1.39
CA CYS A 85 2.91 5.95 1.87
C CYS A 85 4.04 5.05 1.34
N ILE A 86 4.44 5.19 0.07
CA ILE A 86 5.58 4.45 -0.50
C ILE A 86 6.86 4.81 0.26
N ASP A 87 7.14 6.10 0.44
CA ASP A 87 8.36 6.55 1.12
C ASP A 87 8.44 6.06 2.57
N ARG A 88 7.31 6.10 3.29
CA ARG A 88 7.21 5.58 4.66
C ARG A 88 7.33 4.07 4.70
N TYR A 89 6.70 3.38 3.76
CA TYR A 89 6.76 1.93 3.70
C TYR A 89 8.18 1.43 3.43
N ILE A 90 8.94 2.06 2.52
CA ILE A 90 10.35 1.74 2.25
C ILE A 90 11.20 1.85 3.52
N LYS A 91 11.05 2.94 4.28
CA LYS A 91 11.77 3.15 5.55
C LYS A 91 11.39 2.12 6.61
N LEU A 92 10.12 1.74 6.66
CA LEU A 92 9.62 0.75 7.60
C LEU A 92 10.16 -0.65 7.28
N ILE A 93 10.06 -1.08 6.03
CA ILE A 93 10.57 -2.40 5.62
C ILE A 93 12.09 -2.49 5.73
N SER A 94 12.85 -1.42 5.44
CA SER A 94 14.31 -1.44 5.62
C SER A 94 14.69 -1.67 7.08
N THR A 95 13.99 -1.03 8.01
CA THR A 95 14.23 -1.18 9.45
C THR A 95 13.82 -2.58 9.96
N VAL A 96 12.70 -3.12 9.46
CA VAL A 96 12.19 -4.43 9.87
C VAL A 96 13.03 -5.59 9.32
N PHE A 97 13.51 -5.46 8.08
CA PHE A 97 14.28 -6.51 7.39
C PHE A 97 15.81 -6.31 7.50
N GLU A 98 16.30 -5.25 8.16
CA GLU A 98 17.72 -5.13 8.48
C GLU A 98 18.18 -6.29 9.36
N LYS A 99 19.09 -7.08 8.81
CA LYS A 99 19.56 -8.35 9.34
C LYS A 99 20.23 -8.13 10.70
N LYS A 100 19.54 -8.44 11.80
CA LYS A 100 20.19 -8.58 13.11
C LYS A 100 20.99 -9.88 13.13
N SER A 101 22.19 -9.87 12.52
CA SER A 101 23.19 -10.92 12.68
C SER A 101 23.68 -10.94 14.13
N ARG A 102 22.87 -11.48 15.04
CA ARG A 102 23.21 -11.72 16.44
C ARG A 102 23.00 -13.20 16.76
N TRP A 103 23.72 -14.05 16.05
CA TRP A 103 24.13 -15.32 16.63
C TRP A 103 25.57 -15.13 17.12
N PRO A 104 25.86 -15.20 18.43
CA PRO A 104 27.25 -15.37 18.84
C PRO A 104 27.68 -16.72 18.28
N ALA A 105 28.68 -16.70 17.40
CA ALA A 105 29.36 -17.91 16.98
C ALA A 105 29.85 -18.61 18.25
N ILE A 106 29.14 -19.66 18.67
CA ILE A 106 29.66 -20.67 19.57
C ILE A 106 30.80 -21.35 18.82
N SER A 107 31.98 -20.75 18.90
CA SER A 107 33.25 -21.27 18.46
C SER A 107 33.53 -22.53 19.28
N GLY A 108 33.19 -23.69 18.72
CA GLY A 108 33.69 -24.98 19.18
C GLY A 108 35.21 -25.01 19.06
N ARG A 109 35.89 -24.64 20.15
CA ARG A 109 37.29 -24.97 20.42
C ARG A 109 37.43 -25.20 21.93
N ASP A 110 37.09 -26.41 22.37
CA ASP A 110 37.89 -27.11 23.37
C ASP A 110 37.52 -28.60 23.44
N LEU A 111 38.16 -29.42 22.62
CA LEU A 111 38.16 -30.88 22.76
C LEU A 111 39.53 -31.44 22.34
N THR A 112 40.62 -30.96 22.94
CA THR A 112 41.89 -31.70 23.03
C THR A 112 42.73 -31.14 24.19
N GLN A 113 42.39 -31.50 25.42
CA GLN A 113 43.34 -31.90 26.47
C GLN A 113 42.57 -32.21 27.77
N ARG A 114 42.27 -33.48 27.98
CA ARG A 114 42.24 -34.11 29.32
C ARG A 114 42.24 -35.62 29.15
N SER A 115 43.08 -36.23 29.99
CA SER A 115 43.46 -37.64 30.18
C SER A 115 44.23 -38.31 29.05
#